data_AF-A0A9X5ATK6-F1
#
_entry.id   AF-A0A9X5ATK6-F1
#
_cell.length_a   1.000
_cell.length_b   1.000
_cell.length_c   1.000
_cell.angle_alpha   90.00
_cell.angle_beta   90.00
_cell.angle_gamma   90.00
#
_symmetry.space_group_name_H-M   'P 1'
#
loop_
_entity.id
_entity.type
_entity.pdbx_description
1 polymer ?
#
loop_
_entity_poly.entity_id
_entity_poly.type
_entity_poly.pdbx_seq_one_letter_code
_entity_poly.pdbx_strand_id
1 'polypeptide(L)'
;MGAPKTALMTVTGAERPPSLAEAAAELGLTADALNPEFGVVPIDPARRLFAVEVWADRLAVPGAPLTGDDAARDGATGDDYRGPYANPEIAPFGLGPSGRPAKPRKP
;
A
#
# COMPACT_ATOMS: atom_id res chain seq x y z
N MET A 1 4.02 0.02 17.74
CA MET A 1 2.88 -0.09 16.80
C MET A 1 2.43 -1.54 16.78
N GLY A 2 1.12 -1.80 16.92
CA GLY A 2 0.59 -3.16 16.81
C GLY A 2 0.60 -3.65 15.36
N ALA A 3 0.65 -4.97 15.14
CA ALA A 3 0.54 -5.54 13.81
C ALA A 3 -0.82 -5.19 13.18
N PRO A 4 -0.89 -4.94 11.86
CA PRO A 4 -2.15 -4.68 11.18
C PRO A 4 -3.07 -5.91 11.27
N LYS A 5 -4.39 -5.68 11.43
CA LYS A 5 -5.40 -6.76 11.50
C LYS A 5 -5.68 -7.38 10.13
N THR A 6 -5.60 -6.57 9.08
CA THR A 6 -5.84 -6.94 7.68
C THR A 6 -4.75 -6.37 6.79
N ALA A 7 -4.59 -6.95 5.61
CA ALA A 7 -3.80 -6.39 4.53
C ALA A 7 -4.69 -6.20 3.29
N LEU A 8 -4.50 -5.08 2.60
CA LEU A 8 -5.15 -4.80 1.33
C LEU A 8 -4.36 -5.47 0.20
N MET A 9 -5.03 -6.26 -0.62
CA MET A 9 -4.43 -6.97 -1.75
C MET A 9 -5.19 -6.68 -3.04
N THR A 10 -4.45 -6.73 -4.15
CA THR A 10 -4.99 -6.57 -5.50
C THR A 10 -5.18 -7.93 -6.16
N VAL A 11 -6.33 -8.10 -6.79
CA VAL A 11 -6.69 -9.26 -7.61
C VAL A 11 -7.23 -8.79 -8.96
N THR A 12 -7.21 -9.67 -9.94
CA THR A 12 -7.71 -9.41 -11.28
C THR A 12 -9.08 -10.03 -11.50
N GLY A 13 -9.97 -9.30 -12.17
CA GLY A 13 -11.26 -9.82 -12.60
C GLY A 13 -11.27 -10.20 -14.07
N ALA A 14 -12.30 -10.95 -14.45
CA ALA A 14 -12.62 -11.19 -15.86
C ALA A 14 -13.50 -10.04 -16.39
N GLU A 15 -14.59 -10.36 -17.09
CA GLU A 15 -15.59 -9.37 -17.54
C GLU A 15 -16.44 -8.79 -16.39
N ARG A 16 -16.38 -9.43 -15.22
CA ARG A 16 -17.12 -9.04 -14.01
C ARG A 16 -16.18 -9.00 -12.80
N PRO A 17 -16.56 -8.30 -11.72
CA PRO A 17 -15.85 -8.39 -10.45
C PRO A 17 -15.76 -9.87 -10.01
N PRO A 18 -14.58 -10.33 -9.55
CA PRO A 18 -14.46 -11.68 -9.00
C PRO A 18 -15.33 -11.80 -7.74
N SER A 19 -15.82 -12.98 -7.45
CA SER A 19 -16.32 -13.34 -6.13
C SER A 19 -15.17 -13.43 -5.13
N LEU A 20 -15.47 -13.39 -3.83
CA LEU A 20 -14.46 -13.59 -2.79
C LEU A 20 -13.77 -14.95 -2.92
N ALA A 21 -14.47 -15.99 -3.39
CA ALA A 21 -13.87 -17.30 -3.62
C ALA A 21 -12.88 -17.29 -4.80
N GLU A 22 -13.22 -16.60 -5.90
CA GLU A 22 -12.33 -16.42 -7.05
C GLU A 22 -11.10 -15.59 -6.67
N ALA A 23 -11.28 -14.50 -5.92
CA ALA A 23 -10.20 -13.66 -5.42
C ALA A 23 -9.28 -14.43 -4.46
N ALA A 24 -9.84 -15.24 -3.54
CA ALA A 24 -9.05 -16.07 -2.64
C ALA A 24 -8.23 -17.11 -3.42
N ALA A 25 -8.84 -17.76 -4.42
CA ALA A 25 -8.14 -18.73 -5.26
C ALA A 25 -6.96 -18.11 -6.03
N GLU A 26 -7.10 -16.89 -6.54
CA GLU A 26 -6.00 -16.14 -7.19
C GLU A 26 -4.84 -15.88 -6.22
N LEU A 27 -5.16 -15.58 -4.96
CA LEU A 27 -4.16 -15.37 -3.89
C LEU A 27 -3.62 -16.66 -3.28
N GLY A 28 -4.09 -17.84 -3.72
CA GLY A 28 -3.72 -19.13 -3.13
C GLY A 28 -4.25 -19.32 -1.70
N LEU A 29 -5.33 -18.62 -1.35
CA LEU A 29 -5.97 -18.61 -0.04
C LEU A 29 -7.36 -19.27 -0.09
N THR A 30 -7.90 -19.55 1.08
CA THR A 30 -9.30 -19.95 1.25
C THR A 30 -10.18 -18.71 1.41
N ALA A 31 -11.47 -18.81 1.04
CA ALA A 31 -12.38 -17.66 1.09
C ALA A 31 -12.57 -17.06 2.50
N ASP A 32 -12.40 -17.86 3.56
CA ASP A 32 -12.43 -17.41 4.96
C ASP A 32 -11.21 -16.59 5.37
N ALA A 33 -10.15 -16.58 4.55
CA ALA A 33 -9.00 -15.70 4.75
C ALA A 33 -9.30 -14.25 4.34
N LEU A 34 -10.31 -14.02 3.51
CA LEU A 34 -10.71 -12.68 3.08
C LEU A 34 -11.73 -12.08 4.07
N ASN A 35 -11.75 -10.76 4.17
CA ASN A 35 -12.72 -10.02 4.97
C ASN A 35 -14.04 -9.86 4.17
N PRO A 36 -15.12 -10.57 4.54
CA PRO A 36 -16.39 -10.48 3.80
C PRO A 36 -17.08 -9.12 3.97
N GLU A 37 -16.77 -8.36 5.03
CA GLU A 37 -17.34 -7.01 5.23
C GLU A 37 -16.75 -5.99 4.26
N PHE A 38 -15.49 -6.19 3.85
CA PHE A 38 -14.85 -5.37 2.82
C PHE A 38 -15.34 -5.75 1.42
N GLY A 39 -15.47 -7.06 1.17
CA GLY A 39 -15.94 -7.57 -0.12
C GLY A 39 -14.89 -7.38 -1.23
N VAL A 40 -15.37 -7.11 -2.45
CA VAL A 40 -14.53 -6.90 -3.63
C VAL A 40 -14.79 -5.49 -4.16
N VAL A 41 -13.76 -4.64 -4.14
CA VAL A 41 -13.88 -3.22 -4.48
C VAL A 41 -13.14 -2.95 -5.79
N PRO A 42 -13.77 -2.40 -6.83
CA PRO A 42 -13.07 -2.05 -8.06
C PRO A 42 -12.07 -0.91 -7.81
N ILE A 43 -10.82 -1.11 -8.24
CA ILE A 43 -9.78 -0.07 -8.22
C ILE A 43 -9.68 0.56 -9.62
N ASP A 44 -9.55 -0.29 -10.64
CA ASP A 44 -9.47 0.13 -12.04
C ASP A 44 -10.30 -0.84 -12.90
N PRO A 45 -11.57 -0.50 -13.19
CA PRO A 45 -12.43 -1.33 -14.02
C PRO A 45 -11.92 -1.51 -15.46
N ALA A 46 -11.20 -0.53 -16.01
CA ALA A 46 -10.66 -0.61 -17.37
C ALA A 46 -9.55 -1.65 -17.45
N ARG A 47 -8.77 -1.79 -16.38
CA ARG A 47 -7.72 -2.81 -16.23
C ARG A 47 -8.18 -4.06 -15.49
N ARG A 48 -9.46 -4.13 -15.11
CA ARG A 48 -10.07 -5.24 -14.35
C ARG A 48 -9.33 -5.50 -13.03
N LEU A 49 -8.93 -4.44 -12.34
CA LEU A 49 -8.25 -4.51 -11.03
C LEU A 49 -9.23 -4.27 -9.89
N PHE A 50 -9.16 -5.13 -8.89
CA PHE A 50 -10.02 -5.11 -7.71
C PHE A 50 -9.18 -5.24 -6.44
N ALA A 51 -9.65 -4.64 -5.36
CA ALA A 51 -9.11 -4.75 -4.02
C ALA A 51 -9.91 -5.76 -3.21
N VAL A 52 -9.22 -6.53 -2.38
CA VAL A 52 -9.78 -7.34 -1.30
C VAL A 52 -8.97 -7.14 -0.03
N GLU A 53 -9.60 -7.29 1.13
CA GLU A 53 -8.89 -7.37 2.40
C GLU A 53 -8.69 -8.82 2.81
N VAL A 54 -7.49 -9.14 3.27
CA VAL A 54 -7.10 -10.45 3.80
C VAL A 54 -6.74 -10.30 5.28
N TRP A 55 -7.16 -11.23 6.12
CA TRP A 55 -6.77 -11.26 7.53
C TRP A 55 -5.26 -11.51 7.66
N ALA A 56 -4.57 -10.66 8.44
CA ALA A 56 -3.11 -10.68 8.52
C ALA A 56 -2.56 -11.98 9.12
N ASP A 57 -3.32 -12.68 9.95
CA ASP A 57 -2.98 -14.00 10.50
C ASP A 57 -3.10 -15.14 9.48
N ARG A 58 -3.81 -14.91 8.36
CA ARG A 58 -3.96 -15.87 7.26
C ARG A 58 -2.97 -15.66 6.13
N LEU A 59 -2.31 -14.51 6.11
CA LEU A 59 -1.12 -14.26 5.30
C LEU A 59 0.09 -14.93 5.96
N ALA A 60 0.17 -16.25 5.84
CA ALA A 60 1.34 -16.99 6.29
C ALA A 60 2.55 -16.57 5.44
N VAL A 61 3.42 -15.71 5.97
CA VAL A 61 4.69 -15.42 5.33
C VAL A 61 5.84 -15.30 6.33
N PRO A 62 6.64 -16.36 6.52
CA PRO A 62 8.08 -16.24 6.65
C PRO A 62 8.69 -16.15 5.23
N GLY A 63 9.14 -14.96 4.82
CA GLY A 63 10.08 -14.79 3.70
C GLY A 63 9.55 -14.81 2.26
N ALA A 64 8.27 -14.56 1.99
CA ALA A 64 7.81 -14.37 0.62
C ALA A 64 8.36 -13.04 0.10
N PRO A 65 9.09 -13.04 -1.03
CA PRO A 65 9.46 -11.80 -1.70
C PRO A 65 8.18 -11.10 -2.15
N LEU A 66 8.12 -9.80 -1.88
CA LEU A 66 7.12 -8.90 -2.45
C LEU A 66 7.31 -8.93 -3.97
N THR A 67 6.64 -9.84 -4.68
CA THR A 67 6.63 -9.84 -6.14
C THR A 67 5.65 -8.76 -6.62
N GLY A 68 6.01 -7.51 -6.37
CA GLY A 68 5.90 -6.46 -7.38
C GLY A 68 7.23 -6.41 -8.12
N ASP A 69 7.23 -5.92 -9.36
CA ASP A 69 8.37 -5.80 -10.28
C ASP A 69 9.56 -4.92 -9.79
N ASP A 70 9.89 -4.93 -8.50
CA ASP A 70 11.05 -4.26 -7.90
C ASP A 70 12.10 -5.25 -7.36
N ALA A 71 12.08 -6.48 -7.87
CA ALA A 71 13.13 -7.46 -7.64
C ALA A 71 14.41 -7.11 -8.42
N ALA A 72 15.05 -5.97 -8.13
CA ALA A 72 16.45 -5.71 -8.50
C ALA A 72 17.02 -4.46 -7.79
N ARG A 73 17.55 -4.61 -6.58
CA ARG A 73 19.01 -4.45 -6.32
C ARG A 73 19.36 -4.51 -4.83
N ASP A 74 20.33 -5.38 -4.58
CA ASP A 74 21.42 -5.29 -3.59
C ASP A 74 21.08 -5.09 -2.11
N GLY A 75 21.63 -6.00 -1.30
CA GLY A 75 21.29 -6.18 0.11
C GLY A 75 21.46 -4.96 1.02
N ALA A 76 20.51 -4.80 1.93
CA ALA A 76 20.67 -4.13 3.22
C ALA A 76 19.48 -4.55 4.10
N THR A 77 19.67 -5.42 5.08
CA THR A 77 19.65 -4.98 6.50
C THR A 77 19.13 -3.56 6.72
N GLY A 78 17.86 -3.43 7.11
CA GLY A 78 17.43 -2.43 8.10
C GLY A 78 17.49 -0.95 7.75
N ASP A 79 17.34 -0.53 6.49
CA ASP A 79 17.23 0.89 6.16
C ASP A 79 15.83 1.25 5.62
N ASP A 80 15.38 2.41 6.09
CA ASP A 80 14.09 3.05 5.80
C ASP A 80 13.71 2.96 4.32
N TYR A 81 12.46 2.57 4.06
CA TYR A 81 11.83 2.55 2.73
C TYR A 81 12.02 3.91 2.01
N ARG A 82 13.09 4.02 1.21
CA ARG A 82 13.49 5.18 0.39
C ARG A 82 13.49 4.79 -1.09
N GLY A 83 12.30 4.47 -1.62
CA GLY A 83 12.08 4.33 -3.06
C GLY A 83 11.46 5.59 -3.68
N PRO A 84 11.38 5.71 -5.01
CA PRO A 84 10.68 6.81 -5.70
C PRO A 84 9.18 6.87 -5.38
N TYR A 85 8.64 5.80 -4.79
CA TYR A 85 7.27 5.67 -4.29
C TYR A 85 7.18 5.78 -2.76
N ALA A 86 8.21 6.30 -2.08
CA ALA A 86 8.10 6.61 -0.67
C ALA A 86 6.92 7.56 -0.45
N ASN A 87 6.15 7.34 0.61
CA ASN A 87 5.07 8.22 1.03
C ASN A 87 5.66 9.28 1.99
N PRO A 88 6.15 10.44 1.49
CA PRO A 88 6.73 11.45 2.37
C PRO A 88 5.67 11.98 3.32
N GLU A 89 6.10 12.40 4.51
CA GLU A 89 5.24 13.18 5.39
C GLU A 89 4.82 14.46 4.65
N ILE A 90 3.51 14.63 4.43
CA ILE A 90 2.97 15.84 3.83
C ILE A 90 3.07 16.93 4.89
N ALA A 91 4.08 17.79 4.78
CA ALA A 91 4.21 18.95 5.66
C ALA A 91 2.94 19.81 5.57
N PRO A 92 2.44 20.36 6.69
CA PRO A 92 1.28 21.24 6.66
C PRO A 92 1.57 22.47 5.78
N PHE A 93 0.63 22.82 4.90
CA PHE A 93 0.71 24.05 4.13
C PHE A 93 0.64 25.25 5.09
N GLY A 94 1.78 25.89 5.32
CA GLY A 94 1.93 27.10 6.11
C GLY A 94 2.89 28.05 5.42
N LEU A 95 2.45 29.29 5.23
CA LEU A 95 3.22 30.41 4.67
C LEU A 95 4.66 30.40 5.21
N GLY A 96 5.65 30.56 4.32
CA GLY A 96 7.06 30.66 4.67
C GLY A 96 7.32 31.66 5.81
N PRO A 97 8.51 31.62 6.45
CA PRO A 97 8.81 32.44 7.61
C PRO A 97 8.53 33.91 7.31
N SER A 98 7.42 34.42 7.86
CA SER A 98 7.14 35.85 7.96
C SER A 98 8.07 36.40 9.04
N GLY A 99 9.33 36.59 8.67
CA GLY A 99 10.43 36.89 9.58
C GLY A 99 11.22 38.14 9.20
N ARG A 100 10.53 39.29 9.07
CA ARG A 100 11.01 40.69 9.13
C ARG A 100 12.13 41.15 8.15
N PRO A 101 11.95 42.25 7.39
CA PRO A 101 13.08 42.92 6.77
C PRO A 101 13.95 43.56 7.87
N ALA A 102 15.24 43.22 7.88
CA ALA A 102 16.24 43.90 8.68
C ALA A 102 16.26 45.39 8.28
N LYS A 103 16.06 46.29 9.25
CA LYS A 103 16.17 47.74 9.02
C LYS A 103 17.60 48.07 8.56
N PRO A 104 17.80 48.90 7.53
CA PRO A 104 19.11 49.42 7.24
C PRO A 104 19.45 50.51 8.27
N ARG A 105 20.63 50.44 8.87
CA ARG A 105 21.29 51.65 9.41
C ARG A 105 22.65 51.78 8.71
N LYS A 106 22.74 52.87 7.96
CA LYS A 106 23.83 53.36 7.13
C LYS A 106 24.66 54.38 7.95
N PRO A 107 25.73 54.91 7.35
CA PRO A 107 27.12 54.42 7.39
C PRO A 107 27.84 54.70 8.72
#